data_AF-A0A418NNW2-F1
#
_entry.id   AF-A0A418NNW2-F1
#
_cell.length_a   1.000
_cell.length_b   1.000
_cell.length_c   1.000
_cell.angle_alpha   90.00
_cell.angle_beta   90.00
_cell.angle_gamma   90.00
#
_symmetry.space_group_name_H-M   'P 1'
#
loop_
_entity.id
_entity.type
_entity.pdbx_description
1 polymer ?
#
loop_
_entity_poly.entity_id
_entity_poly.type
_entity_poly.pdbx_seq_one_letter_code
_entity_poly.pdbx_strand_id
1 'polypeptide(L)'
;MSECMLHLALLLAAQFVADAQPPDTFDGRCTYPDAVRERAAETGTVLAICNRAIVAEGGVAFVTRGTGQQMQFRGHWDGDRLTVDAIVLRGRGPEEARGLCQLYEADDRLSTIACTAVAGNRSYAANFVAWRI
;
A
#
# COMPACT_ATOMS: atom_id res chain seq x y z
N MET A 1 19.46 -46.53 -45.96
CA MET A 1 18.59 -46.78 -44.79
C MET A 1 19.52 -46.84 -43.58
N SER A 2 19.53 -45.95 -42.59
CA SER A 2 18.54 -44.99 -42.15
C SER A 2 19.29 -43.89 -41.36
N GLU A 3 19.19 -42.65 -41.81
CA GLU A 3 19.51 -41.45 -41.02
C GLU A 3 18.30 -41.17 -40.13
N CYS A 4 18.48 -41.00 -38.82
CA CYS A 4 17.55 -40.27 -37.93
C CYS A 4 18.05 -40.36 -36.48
N MET A 5 18.86 -39.41 -36.03
CA MET A 5 18.88 -39.01 -34.61
C MET A 5 19.60 -37.66 -34.42
N LEU A 6 19.17 -36.67 -35.19
CA LEU A 6 19.32 -35.27 -34.80
C LEU A 6 17.90 -34.80 -34.50
N HIS A 7 17.72 -34.00 -33.45
CA HIS A 7 16.47 -33.43 -32.92
C HIS A 7 16.02 -34.02 -31.57
N LEU A 8 16.79 -33.73 -30.51
CA LEU A 8 16.20 -33.66 -29.17
C LEU A 8 16.31 -32.23 -28.65
N ALA A 9 15.33 -31.44 -29.11
CA ALA A 9 14.62 -30.40 -28.38
C ALA A 9 15.41 -29.53 -27.38
N LEU A 10 15.83 -28.35 -27.86
CA LEU A 10 15.58 -27.12 -27.12
C LEU A 10 14.08 -27.07 -26.78
N LEU A 11 13.71 -26.78 -25.52
CA LEU A 11 12.53 -26.01 -25.09
C LEU A 11 12.34 -26.15 -23.57
N LEU A 12 13.05 -25.34 -22.79
CA LEU A 12 12.63 -24.96 -21.43
C LEU A 12 12.93 -23.48 -21.23
N ALA A 13 12.27 -22.64 -22.04
CA ALA A 13 11.97 -21.28 -21.62
C ALA A 13 10.76 -21.38 -20.67
N ALA A 14 11.01 -21.82 -19.43
CA ALA A 14 10.04 -21.67 -18.36
C ALA A 14 9.84 -20.17 -18.18
N GLN A 15 8.68 -19.70 -18.63
CA GLN A 15 8.27 -18.31 -18.55
C GLN A 15 8.00 -18.04 -17.07
N PHE A 16 8.99 -17.54 -16.34
CA PHE A 16 8.76 -16.88 -15.06
C PHE A 16 8.06 -15.56 -15.35
N VAL A 17 6.77 -15.65 -15.67
CA VAL A 17 5.88 -14.53 -15.43
C VAL A 17 5.83 -14.45 -13.91
N ALA A 18 6.56 -13.50 -13.34
CA ALA A 18 6.38 -13.13 -11.94
C ALA A 18 4.89 -12.81 -11.79
N ASP A 19 4.17 -13.70 -11.13
CA ASP A 19 2.74 -13.58 -10.86
C ASP A 19 2.59 -12.48 -9.81
N ALA A 20 2.67 -11.22 -10.26
CA ALA A 20 2.46 -10.08 -9.40
C ALA A 20 1.02 -10.17 -8.90
N GLN A 21 0.86 -10.56 -7.62
CA GLN A 21 -0.45 -10.69 -7.01
C GLN A 21 -1.22 -9.38 -7.26
N PRO A 22 -2.46 -9.47 -7.78
CA PRO A 22 -3.24 -8.28 -8.04
C PRO A 22 -3.46 -7.53 -6.71
N PRO A 23 -3.49 -6.19 -6.74
CA PRO A 23 -3.65 -5.41 -5.52
C PRO A 23 -5.05 -5.62 -4.91
N ASP A 24 -5.09 -5.83 -3.60
CA ASP A 24 -6.34 -5.91 -2.85
C ASP A 24 -6.95 -4.53 -2.66
N THR A 25 -8.25 -4.41 -2.89
CA THR A 25 -8.97 -3.13 -2.79
C THR A 25 -10.08 -3.21 -1.75
N PHE A 26 -10.08 -2.25 -0.83
CA PHE A 26 -11.02 -2.17 0.27
C PHE A 26 -11.79 -0.86 0.24
N ASP A 27 -13.11 -0.93 0.32
CA ASP A 27 -13.96 0.24 0.52
C ASP A 27 -14.13 0.53 2.02
N GLY A 28 -14.16 1.82 2.38
CA GLY A 28 -14.17 2.25 3.78
C GLY A 28 -13.99 3.75 3.92
N ARG A 29 -13.34 4.20 4.99
CA ARG A 29 -13.04 5.63 5.18
C ARG A 29 -11.82 5.87 6.07
N CYS A 30 -11.04 6.90 5.73
CA CYS A 30 -10.06 7.47 6.66
C CYS A 30 -10.77 8.24 7.78
N THR A 31 -10.62 7.80 9.04
CA THR A 31 -11.29 8.39 10.21
C THR A 31 -10.30 8.68 11.33
N TYR A 32 -10.46 9.81 12.02
CA TYR A 32 -9.55 10.24 13.08
C TYR A 32 -10.34 10.81 14.27
N PRO A 33 -10.08 10.36 15.51
CA PRO A 33 -10.63 10.99 16.70
C PRO A 33 -10.25 12.48 16.79
N ASP A 34 -11.06 13.25 17.49
CA ASP A 34 -10.91 14.72 17.62
C ASP A 34 -9.52 15.11 18.13
N ALA A 35 -9.05 14.44 19.19
CA ALA A 35 -7.72 14.66 19.75
C ALA A 35 -6.58 14.44 18.74
N VAL A 36 -6.73 13.49 17.81
CA VAL A 36 -5.73 13.26 16.74
C VAL A 36 -5.77 14.39 15.72
N ARG A 37 -6.96 14.88 15.36
CA ARG A 37 -7.10 16.00 14.41
C ARG A 37 -6.54 17.30 14.98
N GLU A 38 -6.80 17.58 16.25
CA GLU A 38 -6.26 18.74 16.98
C GLU A 38 -4.74 18.69 17.02
N ARG A 39 -4.18 17.56 17.47
CA ARG A 39 -2.73 17.35 17.49
C ARG A 39 -2.10 17.46 16.10
N ALA A 40 -2.77 16.94 15.07
CA ALA A 40 -2.30 17.05 13.70
C ALA A 40 -2.25 18.51 13.22
N ALA A 41 -3.26 19.31 13.56
CA ALA A 41 -3.30 20.74 13.23
C ALA A 41 -2.16 21.52 13.93
N GLU A 42 -1.87 21.21 15.20
CA GLU A 42 -0.77 21.83 15.95
C GLU A 42 0.61 21.48 15.39
N THR A 43 0.79 20.22 14.99
CA THR A 43 2.09 19.68 14.56
C THR A 43 2.33 19.78 13.06
N GLY A 44 1.31 20.18 12.29
CA GLY A 44 1.36 20.17 10.83
C GLY A 44 1.37 18.76 10.22
N THR A 45 0.83 17.76 10.94
CA THR A 45 0.72 16.39 10.41
C THR A 45 -0.34 16.33 9.31
N VAL A 46 0.03 15.80 8.15
CA VAL A 46 -0.88 15.63 7.01
C VAL A 46 -1.67 14.34 7.19
N LEU A 47 -2.99 14.48 7.38
CA LEU A 47 -3.90 13.34 7.49
C LEU A 47 -4.44 12.95 6.11
N ALA A 48 -4.38 11.65 5.78
CA ALA A 48 -4.98 11.14 4.56
C ALA A 48 -6.51 11.31 4.59
N ILE A 49 -7.07 11.77 3.46
CA ILE A 49 -8.52 11.78 3.21
C ILE A 49 -8.79 10.71 2.16
N CYS A 50 -9.61 9.73 2.52
CA CYS A 50 -9.84 8.57 1.68
C CYS A 50 -11.20 7.92 1.94
N ASN A 51 -11.72 7.25 0.91
CA ASN A 51 -12.85 6.32 1.00
C ASN A 51 -12.53 4.93 0.41
N ARG A 52 -11.26 4.68 0.09
CA ARG A 52 -10.74 3.43 -0.43
C ARG A 52 -9.28 3.27 -0.04
N ALA A 53 -8.90 2.04 0.26
CA ALA A 53 -7.51 1.62 0.41
C ALA A 53 -7.17 0.56 -0.64
N ILE A 54 -5.93 0.61 -1.14
CA ILE A 54 -5.39 -0.38 -2.08
C ILE A 54 -4.11 -0.90 -1.45
N VAL A 55 -4.07 -2.20 -1.14
CA VAL A 55 -2.91 -2.90 -0.59
C VAL A 55 -2.24 -3.67 -1.72
N ALA A 56 -0.94 -3.48 -1.89
CA ALA A 56 -0.14 -4.12 -2.92
C ALA A 56 1.21 -4.52 -2.35
N GLU A 57 1.98 -5.34 -3.08
CA GLU A 57 3.33 -5.76 -2.67
C GLU A 57 4.23 -4.56 -2.32
N GLY A 58 4.13 -3.46 -3.05
CA GLY A 58 4.95 -2.26 -2.82
C GLY A 58 4.44 -1.29 -1.74
N GLY A 59 3.35 -1.62 -1.03
CA GLY A 59 2.79 -0.84 0.08
C GLY A 59 1.30 -0.57 -0.03
N VAL A 60 0.84 0.54 0.55
CA VAL A 60 -0.60 0.88 0.64
C VAL A 60 -0.90 2.28 0.11
N ALA A 61 -1.94 2.38 -0.71
CA ALA A 61 -2.43 3.63 -1.25
C ALA A 61 -3.82 3.98 -0.69
N PHE A 62 -3.98 5.22 -0.25
CA PHE A 62 -5.23 5.80 0.20
C PHE A 62 -5.80 6.73 -0.87
N VAL A 63 -7.03 6.45 -1.27
CA VAL A 63 -7.65 7.01 -2.46
C VAL A 63 -8.99 7.66 -2.09
N THR A 64 -9.28 8.80 -2.73
CA THR A 64 -10.64 9.35 -2.77
C THR A 64 -11.24 9.09 -4.14
N ARG A 65 -12.31 8.30 -4.20
CA ARG A 65 -13.03 7.93 -5.44
C ARG A 65 -13.32 9.16 -6.29
N GLY A 66 -12.99 9.09 -7.58
CA GLY A 66 -13.16 10.20 -8.54
C GLY A 66 -12.02 11.23 -8.57
N THR A 67 -11.10 11.22 -7.61
CA THR A 67 -9.93 12.12 -7.58
C THR A 67 -8.58 11.42 -7.73
N GLY A 68 -8.54 10.09 -7.60
CA GLY A 68 -7.32 9.29 -7.69
C GLY A 68 -6.58 9.17 -6.36
N GLN A 69 -5.34 8.65 -6.43
CA GLN A 69 -4.46 8.46 -5.28
C GLN A 69 -4.17 9.79 -4.58
N GLN A 70 -4.40 9.83 -3.27
CA GLN A 70 -4.12 11.00 -2.43
C GLN A 70 -2.75 10.85 -1.76
N MET A 71 -2.51 9.68 -1.18
CA MET A 71 -1.31 9.37 -0.41
C MET A 71 -1.00 7.88 -0.54
N GLN A 72 0.25 7.54 -0.81
CA GLN A 72 0.73 6.16 -0.82
C GLN A 72 1.96 6.05 0.08
N PHE A 73 1.93 5.05 0.95
CA PHE A 73 3.07 4.62 1.75
C PHE A 73 3.69 3.44 1.04
N ARG A 74 4.97 3.54 0.71
CA ARG A 74 5.73 2.49 0.03
C ARG A 74 6.76 1.89 0.96
N GLY A 75 7.04 0.62 0.73
CA GLY A 75 8.16 -0.07 1.34
C GLY A 75 8.00 -1.58 1.30
N HIS A 76 8.40 -2.23 2.38
CA HIS A 76 8.54 -3.69 2.43
C HIS A 76 7.65 -4.30 3.51
N TRP A 77 6.88 -5.31 3.14
CA TRP A 77 6.01 -6.04 4.05
C TRP A 77 6.77 -7.11 4.83
N ASP A 78 6.39 -7.27 6.09
CA ASP A 78 6.68 -8.39 6.97
C ASP A 78 5.36 -8.81 7.62
N GLY A 79 4.71 -9.83 7.04
CA GLY A 79 3.35 -10.20 7.41
C GLY A 79 2.35 -9.05 7.20
N ASP A 80 1.72 -8.62 8.28
CA ASP A 80 0.70 -7.56 8.32
C ASP A 80 1.28 -6.15 8.53
N ARG A 81 2.61 -6.04 8.61
CA ARG A 81 3.34 -4.82 8.88
C ARG A 81 4.12 -4.37 7.66
N LEU A 82 3.92 -3.12 7.24
CA LEU A 82 4.74 -2.45 6.23
C LEU A 82 5.79 -1.60 6.93
N THR A 83 7.07 -1.82 6.63
CA THR A 83 8.11 -0.82 6.93
C THR A 83 8.13 0.18 5.79
N VAL A 84 7.87 1.45 6.10
CA VAL A 84 7.75 2.51 5.09
C VAL A 84 9.11 3.15 4.84
N ASP A 85 9.52 3.20 3.57
CA ASP A 85 10.75 3.84 3.08
C ASP A 85 10.48 5.03 2.14
N ALA A 86 9.25 5.17 1.63
CA ALA A 86 8.86 6.33 0.82
C ALA A 86 7.37 6.69 0.94
N ILE A 87 7.07 7.97 0.72
CA ILE A 87 5.70 8.47 0.53
C ILE A 87 5.54 9.05 -0.88
N VAL A 88 4.39 8.76 -1.50
CA VAL A 88 3.97 9.41 -2.75
C VAL A 88 2.66 10.16 -2.54
N LEU A 89 2.70 11.47 -2.75
CA LEU A 89 1.52 12.32 -2.72
C LEU A 89 1.00 12.56 -4.13
N ARG A 90 -0.28 12.90 -4.24
CA ARG A 90 -0.90 13.22 -5.53
C ARG A 90 -0.12 14.29 -6.29
N GLY A 91 0.26 13.98 -7.53
CA GLY A 91 0.97 14.91 -8.42
C GLY A 91 2.42 15.19 -8.03
N ARG A 92 2.99 14.40 -7.11
CA ARG A 92 4.39 14.52 -6.68
C ARG A 92 5.14 13.20 -6.92
N GLY A 93 6.46 13.31 -7.02
CA GLY A 93 7.34 12.15 -6.99
C GLY A 93 7.40 11.51 -5.60
N PRO A 94 8.00 10.31 -5.49
CA PRO A 94 8.29 9.72 -4.19
C PRO A 94 9.27 10.57 -3.38
N GLU A 95 8.97 10.74 -2.11
CA GLU A 95 9.82 11.36 -1.09
C GLU A 95 10.31 10.27 -0.13
N GLU A 96 11.60 10.23 0.18
CA GLU A 96 12.16 9.31 1.17
C GLU A 96 11.48 9.55 2.52
N ALA A 97 11.03 8.48 3.15
CA ALA A 97 10.28 8.53 4.39
C ALA A 97 10.75 7.43 5.35
N ARG A 98 10.43 7.61 6.63
CA ARG A 98 10.56 6.54 7.63
C ARG A 98 9.23 6.41 8.35
N GLY A 99 8.73 5.19 8.43
CA GLY A 99 7.43 4.96 9.02
C GLY A 99 7.04 3.51 9.09
N LEU A 100 5.77 3.29 9.41
CA LEU A 100 5.17 1.98 9.42
C LEU A 100 3.71 2.05 8.97
N CYS A 101 3.22 0.98 8.39
CA CYS A 101 1.81 0.66 8.38
C CYS A 101 1.55 -0.66 9.08
N GLN A 102 0.38 -0.77 9.67
CA GLN A 102 -0.12 -1.99 10.29
C GLN A 102 -1.52 -2.28 9.73
N LEU A 103 -1.71 -3.51 9.26
CA LEU A 103 -3.03 -4.06 8.96
C LEU A 103 -3.57 -4.71 10.22
N TYR A 104 -4.85 -4.49 10.51
CA TYR A 104 -5.56 -5.11 11.61
C TYR A 104 -6.76 -5.88 11.07
N GLU A 105 -6.92 -7.10 11.53
CA GLU A 105 -8.04 -7.97 11.17
C GLU A 105 -9.03 -8.11 12.32
N ALA A 106 -10.29 -8.29 11.96
CA ALA A 106 -11.36 -8.71 12.86
C ALA A 106 -12.22 -9.73 12.11
N ASP A 107 -12.52 -10.87 12.73
CA ASP A 107 -13.30 -11.95 12.12
C ASP A 107 -12.69 -12.43 10.78
N ASP A 108 -11.36 -12.61 10.75
CA ASP A 108 -10.56 -13.03 9.57
C ASP A 108 -10.72 -12.12 8.35
N ARG A 109 -11.02 -10.84 8.59
CA ARG A 109 -11.19 -9.82 7.54
C ARG A 109 -10.50 -8.54 7.93
N LEU A 110 -9.98 -7.82 6.94
CA LEU A 110 -9.39 -6.50 7.15
C LEU A 110 -10.42 -5.58 7.84
N SER A 111 -10.03 -5.04 8.99
CA SER A 111 -10.83 -4.10 9.76
C SER A 111 -10.28 -2.68 9.67
N THR A 112 -8.95 -2.53 9.79
CA THR A 112 -8.30 -1.23 9.89
C THR A 112 -6.91 -1.27 9.24
N ILE A 113 -6.51 -0.16 8.63
CA ILE A 113 -5.12 0.11 8.23
C ILE A 113 -4.67 1.40 8.91
N ALA A 114 -3.62 1.32 9.72
CA ALA A 114 -3.02 2.50 10.33
C ALA A 114 -1.61 2.70 9.79
N CYS A 115 -1.31 3.89 9.27
CA CYS A 115 -0.01 4.28 8.76
C CYS A 115 0.47 5.57 9.41
N THR A 116 1.76 5.64 9.72
CA THR A 116 2.46 6.88 10.05
C THR A 116 3.81 6.90 9.35
N ALA A 117 4.24 8.07 8.89
CA ALA A 117 5.60 8.26 8.41
C ALA A 117 6.04 9.72 8.55
N VAL A 118 7.35 9.91 8.53
CA VAL A 118 8.00 11.22 8.47
C VAL A 118 8.81 11.28 7.18
N ALA A 119 8.60 12.33 6.38
CA ALA A 119 9.40 12.64 5.20
C ALA A 119 9.85 14.10 5.29
N GLY A 120 11.17 14.33 5.27
CA GLY A 120 11.76 15.64 5.53
C GLY A 120 11.33 16.21 6.90
N ASN A 121 10.66 17.35 6.89
CA ASN A 121 10.15 18.02 8.10
C ASN A 121 8.64 17.84 8.32
N ARG A 122 8.00 16.90 7.62
CA ARG A 122 6.55 16.67 7.69
C ARG A 122 6.24 15.27 8.17
N SER A 123 5.20 15.19 8.98
CA SER A 123 4.58 13.94 9.40
C SER A 123 3.34 13.67 8.56
N TYR A 124 3.08 12.40 8.28
CA TYR A 124 1.95 11.91 7.51
C TYR A 124 1.28 10.79 8.28
N ALA A 125 -0.04 10.74 8.27
CA ALA A 125 -0.78 9.67 8.91
C ALA A 125 -2.03 9.28 8.11
N ALA A 126 -2.36 7.99 8.15
CA ALA A 126 -3.59 7.45 7.63
C ALA A 126 -4.20 6.48 8.66
N ASN A 127 -5.50 6.57 8.88
CA ASN A 127 -6.23 5.60 9.70
C ASN A 127 -7.52 5.23 8.98
N PHE A 128 -7.46 4.16 8.19
CA PHE A 128 -8.56 3.67 7.37
C PHE A 128 -9.34 2.59 8.10
N VAL A 129 -10.65 2.73 8.17
CA VAL A 129 -11.57 1.72 8.69
C VAL A 129 -12.33 1.13 7.52
N ALA A 130 -12.20 -0.18 7.33
CA ALA A 130 -12.90 -0.92 6.29
C ALA A 130 -14.39 -1.04 6.62
N TRP A 131 -15.24 -0.99 5.60
CA TRP A 131 -16.63 -1.38 5.78
C TRP A 131 -16.74 -2.90 5.87
N ARG A 132 -17.64 -3.38 6.73
CA ARG A 132 -18.00 -4.79 6.75
C ARG A 132 -18.72 -5.11 5.44
N ILE A 133 -18.18 -6.04 4.67
CA ILE A 133 -18.80 -6.60 3.45
C ILE A 133 -19.67 -7.80 3.85
#